data_AF-A0A453SPP3-F1
#
_entry.id   AF-A0A453SPP3-F1
#
_cell.length_a   1.000
_cell.length_b   1.000
_cell.length_c   1.000
_cell.angle_alpha   90.00
_cell.angle_beta   90.00
_cell.angle_gamma   90.00
#
_symmetry.space_group_name_H-M   'P 1'
#
loop_
_entity.id
_entity.type
_entity.pdbx_description
1 polymer ?
#
loop_
_entity_poly.entity_id
_entity_poly.type
_entity_poly.pdbx_seq_one_letter_code
_entity_poly.pdbx_strand_id
1 'polypeptide(L)'
;GGEEGPGLEEPPVRTLLIDNYDSYTYNIFQELSVVNGVPPVVVRNDEWAWRDVYNWVYKKRAFDNIVISPGPGSPSCPTDIGVCLRILCECGDIPILGVCLGHQALGLVHGAKIVHAPEAIHGRLSEIEHNGCYLFNHIPSGINSGFKVVRYHSLVIEASSLPEDLVSIAWTASPKMLSFLDSDQPDNTPFWGSLNNLSITDPSERINNGEVPITINNTSKPDGHKIVMGIKHSSMPHYGVQFHPESVATHYGRQIFQNFKRITTDFGSQSSLFQERKVHSIGQFCRSMQLCPEGLVTH
;
A
#
# COMPACT_ATOMS: atom_id res chain seq x y z
N GLY A 1 -27.63 33.66 -0.25
CA GLY A 1 -26.19 33.41 -0.42
C GLY A 1 -25.64 33.23 0.96
N GLY A 2 -25.25 32.01 1.33
CA GLY A 2 -24.46 31.78 2.53
C GLY A 2 -23.02 32.07 2.17
N GLU A 3 -22.44 33.10 2.76
CA GLU A 3 -21.00 33.32 2.72
C GLU A 3 -20.36 32.22 3.57
N GLU A 4 -19.75 31.24 2.91
CA GLU A 4 -18.74 30.39 3.55
C GLU A 4 -17.62 31.33 4.01
N GLY A 5 -17.47 31.48 5.33
CA GLY A 5 -16.37 32.23 5.92
C GLY A 5 -15.03 31.69 5.41
N PRO A 6 -13.94 32.48 5.48
CA PRO A 6 -12.63 32.04 5.02
C PRO A 6 -12.28 30.74 5.76
N GLY A 7 -12.24 29.62 5.04
CA GLY A 7 -11.89 28.33 5.60
C GLY A 7 -10.55 28.48 6.31
N LEU A 8 -10.53 28.21 7.61
CA LEU A 8 -9.28 28.17 8.37
C LEU A 8 -8.34 27.22 7.64
N GLU A 9 -7.26 27.73 7.05
CA GLU A 9 -6.26 26.89 6.38
C GLU A 9 -5.77 25.85 7.39
N GLU A 10 -5.96 24.57 7.06
CA GLU A 10 -5.46 23.47 7.89
C GLU A 10 -3.95 23.64 8.10
N PRO A 11 -3.44 23.48 9.34
CA PRO A 11 -2.03 23.69 9.61
C PRO A 11 -1.14 22.78 8.76
N PRO A 12 0.06 23.24 8.40
CA PRO A 12 0.98 22.44 7.61
C PRO A 12 1.44 21.20 8.38
N VAL A 13 1.73 20.12 7.64
CA VAL A 13 2.20 18.85 8.20
C VAL A 13 3.65 18.62 7.80
N ARG A 14 4.55 18.44 8.77
CA ARG A 14 5.99 18.27 8.52
C ARG A 14 6.29 16.78 8.36
N THR A 15 6.67 16.38 7.15
CA THR A 15 6.95 14.98 6.81
C THR A 15 8.44 14.70 6.71
N LEU A 16 8.88 13.59 7.30
CA LEU A 16 10.13 12.94 6.96
C LEU A 16 9.87 11.93 5.84
N LEU A 17 10.47 12.15 4.67
CA LEU A 17 10.41 11.22 3.54
C LEU A 17 11.71 10.42 3.46
N ILE A 18 11.64 9.12 3.70
CA ILE A 18 12.80 8.23 3.54
C ILE A 18 12.86 7.74 2.10
N ASP A 19 13.95 8.08 1.40
CA ASP A 19 14.22 7.68 0.03
C ASP A 19 14.98 6.35 -0.02
N ASN A 20 14.41 5.34 -0.68
CA ASN A 20 15.08 4.07 -0.96
C ASN A 20 15.69 4.04 -2.37
N TYR A 21 16.27 5.16 -2.82
CA TYR A 21 16.94 5.32 -4.12
C TYR A 21 16.01 5.07 -5.33
N ASP A 22 14.80 5.60 -5.26
CA ASP A 22 13.79 5.42 -6.32
C ASP A 22 13.51 6.72 -7.08
N SER A 23 13.41 6.63 -8.40
CA SER A 23 13.10 7.79 -9.25
C SER A 23 11.73 8.42 -8.96
N TYR A 24 10.79 7.65 -8.42
CA TYR A 24 9.44 8.11 -8.07
C TYR A 24 9.39 8.84 -6.71
N THR A 25 10.46 8.80 -5.91
CA THR A 25 10.52 9.55 -4.64
C THR A 25 10.27 11.04 -4.85
N TYR A 26 10.73 11.62 -5.97
CA TYR A 26 10.48 13.04 -6.27
C TYR A 26 9.01 13.36 -6.58
N ASN A 27 8.26 12.42 -7.15
CA ASN A 27 6.82 12.59 -7.35
C ASN A 27 6.08 12.57 -6.00
N ILE A 28 6.49 11.69 -5.08
CA ILE A 28 5.99 11.70 -3.69
C ILE A 28 6.32 13.04 -3.02
N PHE A 29 7.55 13.53 -3.17
CA PHE A 29 7.97 14.83 -2.64
C PHE A 29 7.05 15.96 -3.12
N GLN A 30 6.73 16.00 -4.41
CA GLN A 30 5.85 17.01 -4.99
C GLN A 30 4.42 16.93 -4.45
N GLU A 31 3.84 15.73 -4.42
CA GLU A 31 2.48 15.53 -3.90
C GLU A 31 2.39 15.90 -2.41
N LEU A 32 3.37 15.49 -1.59
CA LEU A 32 3.44 15.87 -0.19
C LEU A 32 3.62 17.38 0.00
N SER A 33 4.45 18.03 -0.82
CA SER A 33 4.65 19.49 -0.76
C SER A 33 3.34 20.25 -0.99
N VAL A 34 2.53 19.79 -1.95
CA VAL A 34 1.22 20.38 -2.26
C VAL A 34 0.20 20.07 -1.15
N VAL A 35 0.08 18.81 -0.74
CA VAL A 35 -0.95 18.37 0.21
C VAL A 35 -0.68 18.90 1.62
N ASN A 36 0.57 18.87 2.07
CA ASN A 36 0.94 19.21 3.44
C ASN A 36 1.27 20.70 3.62
N GLY A 37 1.33 21.48 2.55
CA GLY A 37 1.61 22.93 2.59
C GLY A 37 3.07 23.30 2.87
N VAL A 38 3.93 22.31 3.18
CA VAL A 38 5.38 22.48 3.34
C VAL A 38 6.09 21.28 2.70
N PRO A 39 7.25 21.49 2.04
CA PRO A 39 8.01 20.39 1.48
C PRO A 39 8.50 19.41 2.55
N PRO A 40 8.50 18.09 2.28
CA PRO A 40 9.06 17.11 3.20
C PRO A 40 10.58 17.23 3.26
N VAL A 41 11.17 16.81 4.38
CA VAL A 41 12.62 16.60 4.48
C VAL A 41 12.92 15.21 3.94
N VAL A 42 13.79 15.13 2.92
CA VAL A 42 14.19 13.87 2.30
C VAL A 42 15.51 13.39 2.88
N VAL A 43 15.55 12.13 3.28
CA VAL A 43 16.75 11.47 3.82
C VAL A 43 16.85 10.10 3.17
N ARG A 44 18.03 9.70 2.71
CA ARG A 44 18.20 8.35 2.16
C ARG A 44 18.17 7.30 3.27
N ASN A 45 17.74 6.09 2.93
CA ASN A 45 17.58 5.00 3.89
C ASN A 45 18.86 4.60 4.66
N ASP A 46 20.02 5.01 4.20
CA ASP A 46 21.36 4.75 4.74
C ASP A 46 22.08 6.02 5.24
N GLU A 47 21.49 7.21 5.08
CA GLU A 47 22.10 8.49 5.44
C GLU A 47 22.06 8.74 6.95
N TRP A 48 20.97 8.33 7.61
CA TRP A 48 20.80 8.50 9.06
C TRP A 48 20.97 7.19 9.80
N ALA A 49 21.74 7.23 10.89
CA ALA A 49 21.69 6.17 11.88
C ALA A 49 20.42 6.32 12.75
N TRP A 50 20.07 5.27 13.49
CA TRP A 50 18.93 5.31 14.41
C TRP A 50 18.99 6.47 15.41
N ARG A 51 20.20 6.83 15.88
CA ARG A 51 20.40 7.95 16.80
C ARG A 51 19.91 9.27 16.22
N ASP A 52 20.08 9.47 14.91
CA ASP A 52 19.67 10.69 14.22
C ASP A 52 18.15 10.72 14.06
N VAL A 53 17.54 9.60 13.65
CA VAL A 53 16.09 9.41 13.63
C VAL A 53 15.49 9.71 15.00
N TYR A 54 16.01 9.10 16.06
CA TYR A 54 15.56 9.32 17.42
C TYR A 54 15.67 10.79 17.85
N ASN A 55 16.79 11.44 17.54
CA ASN A 55 16.99 12.84 17.87
C ASN A 55 15.99 13.78 17.15
N TRP A 56 15.78 13.58 15.85
CA TRP A 56 14.90 14.46 15.06
C TRP A 56 13.41 14.18 15.29
N VAL A 57 13.03 12.90 15.34
CA VAL A 57 11.62 12.48 15.49
C VAL A 57 11.16 12.62 16.94
N TYR A 58 11.94 12.16 17.92
CA TYR A 58 11.50 12.12 19.33
C TYR A 58 11.96 13.33 20.13
N LYS A 59 13.26 13.64 20.14
CA LYS A 59 13.79 14.75 20.97
C LYS A 59 13.37 16.12 20.45
N LYS A 60 13.54 16.36 19.15
CA LYS A 60 13.23 17.65 18.52
C LYS A 60 11.77 17.76 18.07
N ARG A 61 11.05 16.65 17.96
CA ARG A 61 9.68 16.59 17.42
C ARG A 61 9.55 17.36 16.10
N ALA A 62 10.54 17.18 15.22
CA ALA A 62 10.65 17.92 13.97
C ALA A 62 9.62 17.50 12.91
N PHE A 63 9.07 16.28 13.07
CA PHE A 63 8.17 15.66 12.11
C PHE A 63 6.87 15.21 12.77
N ASP A 64 5.80 15.32 12.00
CA ASP A 64 4.43 14.96 12.37
C ASP A 64 4.07 13.57 11.83
N ASN A 65 4.67 13.18 10.69
CA ASN A 65 4.57 11.82 10.13
C ASN A 65 5.85 11.42 9.38
N ILE A 66 5.90 10.15 8.99
CA ILE A 66 6.98 9.57 8.19
C ILE A 66 6.37 8.92 6.94
N VAL A 67 7.00 9.10 5.78
CA VAL A 67 6.66 8.38 4.55
C VAL A 67 7.90 7.60 4.10
N ILE A 68 7.72 6.31 3.81
CA ILE A 68 8.79 5.43 3.31
C ILE A 68 8.50 5.18 1.84
N SER A 69 9.40 5.63 0.97
CA SER A 69 9.22 5.61 -0.48
C SER A 69 9.35 4.19 -1.07
N PRO A 70 8.97 4.00 -2.35
CA PRO A 70 9.38 2.84 -3.14
C PRO A 70 10.90 2.71 -3.23
N GLY A 71 11.36 1.56 -3.69
CA GLY A 71 12.77 1.30 -3.96
C GLY A 71 12.93 0.00 -4.75
N PRO A 72 14.06 -0.18 -5.43
CA PRO A 72 14.43 -1.47 -6.00
C PRO A 72 14.76 -2.47 -4.89
N GLY A 73 14.89 -3.74 -5.28
CA GLY A 73 15.40 -4.78 -4.38
C GLY A 73 14.32 -5.40 -3.50
N SER A 74 14.68 -5.76 -2.27
CA SER A 74 13.82 -6.51 -1.35
C SER A 74 13.87 -5.93 0.07
N PRO A 75 12.73 -5.86 0.78
CA PRO A 75 12.72 -5.42 2.18
C PRO A 75 13.49 -6.37 3.12
N SER A 76 13.78 -7.60 2.67
CA SER A 76 14.61 -8.56 3.42
C SER A 76 16.10 -8.30 3.29
N CYS A 77 16.51 -7.42 2.36
CA CYS A 77 17.90 -7.05 2.13
C CYS A 77 18.22 -5.75 2.91
N PRO A 78 19.05 -5.79 3.96
CA PRO A 78 19.31 -4.62 4.79
C PRO A 78 19.87 -3.41 4.03
N THR A 79 20.62 -3.63 2.95
CA THR A 79 21.16 -2.53 2.12
C THR A 79 20.10 -1.84 1.28
N ASP A 80 19.01 -2.53 0.95
CA ASP A 80 17.95 -1.99 0.09
C ASP A 80 16.94 -1.16 0.90
N ILE A 81 16.78 -1.48 2.19
CA ILE A 81 15.74 -0.91 3.06
C ILE A 81 16.30 -0.04 4.21
N GLY A 82 17.57 -0.22 4.57
CA GLY A 82 18.28 0.59 5.55
C GLY A 82 17.56 0.74 6.89
N VAL A 83 17.50 1.99 7.38
CA VAL A 83 16.90 2.35 8.68
C VAL A 83 15.38 2.12 8.74
N CYS A 84 14.70 1.92 7.59
CA CYS A 84 13.26 1.82 7.50
C CYS A 84 12.65 0.69 8.36
N LEU A 85 13.30 -0.49 8.42
CA LEU A 85 12.80 -1.60 9.25
C LEU A 85 12.75 -1.20 10.72
N ARG A 86 13.77 -0.48 11.18
CA ARG A 86 13.83 -0.01 12.57
C ARG A 86 12.82 1.10 12.83
N ILE A 87 12.63 2.02 11.88
CA ILE A 87 11.54 3.02 11.94
C ILE A 87 10.19 2.33 12.11
N LEU A 88 9.89 1.29 11.33
CA LEU A 88 8.62 0.58 11.42
C LEU A 88 8.49 -0.20 12.76
N CYS A 89 9.59 -0.78 13.28
CA CYS A 89 9.58 -1.46 14.58
C CYS A 89 9.43 -0.49 15.77
N GLU A 90 10.03 0.69 15.69
CA GLU A 90 10.26 1.55 16.87
C GLU A 90 9.39 2.82 16.89
N CYS A 91 8.91 3.29 15.74
CA CYS A 91 8.10 4.50 15.61
C CYS A 91 6.58 4.26 15.69
N GLY A 92 6.13 3.45 16.66
CA GLY A 92 4.73 3.04 16.78
C GLY A 92 3.72 4.14 17.13
N ASP A 93 4.20 5.29 17.62
CA ASP A 93 3.40 6.47 17.98
C ASP A 93 3.53 7.61 16.95
N ILE A 94 4.06 7.33 15.78
CA ILE A 94 4.17 8.27 14.67
C ILE A 94 3.35 7.72 13.50
N PRO A 95 2.48 8.51 12.86
CA PRO A 95 1.83 8.11 11.61
C PRO A 95 2.86 7.78 10.53
N ILE A 96 2.75 6.58 9.93
CA ILE A 96 3.66 6.12 8.87
C ILE A 96 2.87 5.66 7.65
N LEU A 97 3.30 6.07 6.46
CA LEU A 97 2.83 5.54 5.18
C LEU A 97 4.00 4.89 4.41
N GLY A 98 3.93 3.59 4.20
CA GLY A 98 4.86 2.85 3.34
C GLY A 98 4.31 2.70 1.92
N VAL A 99 5.11 3.02 0.90
CA VAL A 99 4.73 2.86 -0.50
C VAL A 99 5.61 1.78 -1.15
N CYS A 100 5.00 0.81 -1.84
CA CYS A 100 5.67 -0.29 -2.53
C CYS A 100 6.68 -1.04 -1.63
N LEU A 101 7.98 -0.76 -1.73
CA LEU A 101 9.00 -1.33 -0.85
C LEU A 101 8.71 -1.02 0.64
N GLY A 102 8.26 0.20 0.96
CA GLY A 102 7.84 0.56 2.32
C GLY A 102 6.62 -0.22 2.82
N HIS A 103 5.67 -0.54 1.93
CA HIS A 103 4.52 -1.41 2.25
C HIS A 103 4.97 -2.84 2.56
N GLN A 104 5.88 -3.37 1.74
CA GLN A 104 6.43 -4.71 1.93
C GLN A 104 7.24 -4.80 3.22
N ALA A 105 8.03 -3.76 3.53
CA ALA A 105 8.77 -3.66 4.79
C ALA A 105 7.85 -3.65 6.01
N LEU A 106 6.72 -2.93 5.96
CA LEU A 106 5.71 -2.97 7.02
C LEU A 106 5.14 -4.38 7.20
N GLY A 107 4.85 -5.10 6.12
CA GLY A 107 4.48 -6.51 6.19
C GLY A 107 5.55 -7.36 6.87
N LEU A 108 6.80 -7.21 6.42
CA LEU A 108 7.93 -8.02 6.84
C LEU A 108 8.22 -7.89 8.34
N VAL A 109 8.25 -6.67 8.89
CA VAL A 109 8.62 -6.46 10.31
C VAL A 109 7.61 -7.04 11.29
N HIS A 110 6.37 -7.26 10.85
CA HIS A 110 5.31 -7.92 11.62
C HIS A 110 5.22 -9.43 11.33
N GLY A 111 6.09 -9.97 10.48
CA GLY A 111 6.18 -11.41 10.20
C GLY A 111 5.38 -11.89 9.00
N ALA A 112 4.81 -11.00 8.18
CA ALA A 112 4.23 -11.40 6.91
C ALA A 112 5.32 -11.85 5.93
N LYS A 113 5.01 -12.84 5.10
CA LYS A 113 5.94 -13.36 4.08
C LYS A 113 5.88 -12.50 2.83
N ILE A 114 7.06 -12.18 2.31
CA ILE A 114 7.24 -11.50 1.04
C ILE A 114 7.57 -12.56 -0.02
N VAL A 115 6.71 -12.69 -1.02
CA VAL A 115 6.82 -13.69 -2.09
C VAL A 115 6.83 -13.01 -3.44
N HIS A 116 7.27 -13.73 -4.48
CA HIS A 116 7.14 -13.25 -5.84
C HIS A 116 5.67 -13.10 -6.22
N ALA A 117 5.35 -11.99 -6.90
CA ALA A 117 4.05 -11.82 -7.52
C ALA A 117 3.83 -12.93 -8.56
N PRO A 118 2.59 -13.42 -8.76
CA PRO A 118 2.28 -14.43 -9.78
C PRO A 118 2.77 -14.02 -11.18
N GLU A 119 2.75 -12.72 -11.46
CA GLU A 119 3.42 -12.10 -12.61
C GLU A 119 4.16 -10.85 -12.15
N ALA A 120 5.37 -10.63 -12.66
CA ALA A 120 6.10 -9.38 -12.45
C ALA A 120 5.40 -8.23 -13.18
N ILE A 121 5.05 -7.16 -12.45
CA ILE A 121 4.29 -6.05 -12.99
C ILE A 121 5.16 -4.82 -13.14
N HIS A 122 5.25 -4.28 -14.36
CA HIS A 122 5.93 -3.02 -14.63
C HIS A 122 4.99 -2.05 -15.34
N GLY A 123 4.61 -0.99 -14.63
CA GLY A 123 3.80 0.11 -15.13
C GLY A 123 2.36 -0.22 -15.45
N ARG A 124 1.80 -1.36 -15.07
CA ARG A 124 0.43 -1.73 -15.50
C ARG A 124 -0.64 -1.15 -14.58
N LEU A 125 -1.80 -0.87 -15.16
CA LEU A 125 -2.98 -0.46 -14.43
C LEU A 125 -3.69 -1.66 -13.80
N SER A 126 -4.22 -1.47 -12.59
CA SER A 126 -5.06 -2.45 -11.90
C SER A 126 -6.17 -1.73 -11.17
N GLU A 127 -7.36 -2.32 -11.19
CA GLU A 127 -8.49 -1.87 -10.38
C GLU A 127 -8.36 -2.38 -8.95
N ILE A 128 -8.74 -1.53 -8.01
CA ILE A 128 -8.57 -1.79 -6.58
C ILE A 128 -9.94 -1.88 -5.90
N GLU A 129 -10.08 -2.92 -5.08
CA GLU A 129 -11.10 -3.03 -4.05
C GLU A 129 -10.47 -2.64 -2.70
N HIS A 130 -11.22 -1.93 -1.87
CA HIS A 130 -10.83 -1.58 -0.51
C HIS A 130 -12.01 -1.64 0.45
N ASN A 131 -11.70 -1.69 1.75
CA ASN A 131 -12.68 -1.76 2.83
C ASN A 131 -13.23 -0.40 3.30
N GLY A 132 -12.77 0.69 2.68
CA GLY A 132 -13.27 2.05 2.96
C GLY A 132 -12.71 2.66 4.26
N CYS A 133 -11.60 2.15 4.79
CA CYS A 133 -10.93 2.78 5.93
C CYS A 133 -10.49 4.22 5.63
N TYR A 134 -10.09 4.96 6.67
CA TYR A 134 -9.72 6.37 6.57
C TYR A 134 -8.74 6.70 5.43
N LEU A 135 -7.77 5.83 5.14
CA LEU A 135 -6.82 6.02 4.04
C LEU A 135 -7.50 6.08 2.66
N PHE A 136 -8.58 5.33 2.48
CA PHE A 136 -9.36 5.25 1.24
C PHE A 136 -10.69 6.03 1.33
N ASN A 137 -10.81 6.96 2.27
CA ASN A 137 -12.02 7.75 2.40
C ASN A 137 -12.27 8.57 1.13
N HIS A 138 -13.53 8.63 0.68
CA HIS A 138 -13.95 9.27 -0.58
C HIS A 138 -13.28 8.74 -1.86
N ILE A 139 -12.77 7.50 -1.84
CA ILE A 139 -12.27 6.81 -3.03
C ILE A 139 -13.28 5.70 -3.39
N PRO A 140 -13.66 5.54 -4.66
CA PRO A 140 -14.55 4.46 -5.07
C PRO A 140 -13.82 3.10 -5.06
N SER A 141 -14.55 2.01 -4.81
CA SER A 141 -14.01 0.66 -4.62
C SER A 141 -14.65 -0.31 -5.61
N GLY A 142 -13.87 -1.22 -6.19
CA GLY A 142 -14.39 -2.31 -7.01
C GLY A 142 -14.08 -2.22 -8.50
N ILE A 143 -14.57 -3.24 -9.20
CA ILE A 143 -14.51 -3.34 -10.66
C ILE A 143 -15.37 -2.22 -11.27
N ASN A 144 -14.85 -1.55 -12.30
CA ASN A 144 -15.50 -0.41 -12.97
C ASN A 144 -15.82 0.78 -12.05
N SER A 145 -15.13 0.87 -10.90
CA SER A 145 -15.32 1.96 -9.93
C SER A 145 -14.60 3.26 -10.33
N GLY A 146 -13.67 3.17 -11.29
CA GLY A 146 -12.79 4.27 -11.69
C GLY A 146 -11.49 4.34 -10.87
N PHE A 147 -11.35 3.58 -9.78
CA PHE A 147 -10.11 3.54 -9.01
C PHE A 147 -9.08 2.59 -9.64
N LYS A 148 -8.31 3.13 -10.60
CA LYS A 148 -7.21 2.45 -11.28
C LYS A 148 -5.86 2.97 -10.78
N VAL A 149 -4.95 2.06 -10.44
CA VAL A 149 -3.63 2.39 -9.88
C VAL A 149 -2.51 1.78 -10.71
N VAL A 150 -1.33 2.41 -10.70
CA VAL A 150 -0.13 1.89 -11.34
C VAL A 150 0.67 1.01 -10.40
N ARG A 151 1.15 -0.13 -10.91
CA ARG A 151 1.97 -1.11 -10.19
C ARG A 151 3.33 -1.30 -10.86
N TYR A 152 4.41 -1.38 -10.07
CA TYR A 152 5.79 -1.60 -10.55
C TYR A 152 6.54 -2.74 -9.82
N HIS A 153 5.84 -3.60 -9.09
CA HIS A 153 6.46 -4.53 -8.16
C HIS A 153 6.52 -5.97 -8.70
N SER A 154 7.61 -6.66 -8.34
CA SER A 154 7.85 -8.09 -8.57
C SER A 154 7.65 -8.95 -7.30
N LEU A 155 7.57 -8.29 -6.14
CA LEU A 155 7.31 -8.89 -4.83
C LEU A 155 5.96 -8.40 -4.28
N VAL A 156 5.32 -9.24 -3.46
CA VAL A 156 4.05 -8.96 -2.78
C VAL A 156 4.01 -9.60 -1.40
N ILE A 157 3.15 -9.10 -0.53
CA ILE A 157 2.80 -9.78 0.71
C ILE A 157 1.89 -10.98 0.40
N GLU A 158 2.24 -12.16 0.90
CA GLU A 158 1.38 -13.34 0.83
C GLU A 158 0.18 -13.17 1.78
N ALA A 159 -1.03 -13.09 1.22
CA ALA A 159 -2.25 -12.80 1.98
C ALA A 159 -2.50 -13.78 3.15
N SER A 160 -2.20 -15.07 2.96
CA SER A 160 -2.35 -16.11 3.99
C SER A 160 -1.31 -16.03 5.11
N SER A 161 -0.27 -15.23 4.95
CA SER A 161 0.79 -15.04 5.94
C SER A 161 0.59 -13.80 6.80
N LEU A 162 -0.47 -13.02 6.56
CA LEU A 162 -0.72 -11.81 7.33
C LEU A 162 -0.96 -12.14 8.82
N PRO A 163 -0.19 -11.56 9.74
CA PRO A 163 -0.41 -11.69 11.17
C PRO A 163 -1.68 -10.95 11.61
N GLU A 164 -2.19 -11.26 12.81
CA GLU A 164 -3.44 -10.69 13.34
C GLU A 164 -3.37 -9.16 13.56
N ASP A 165 -2.17 -8.63 13.77
CA ASP A 165 -1.93 -7.19 13.97
C ASP A 165 -1.88 -6.40 12.66
N LEU A 166 -1.84 -7.07 11.50
CA LEU A 166 -1.94 -6.46 10.17
C LEU A 166 -3.29 -6.74 9.51
N VAL A 167 -4.06 -5.69 9.29
CA VAL A 167 -5.35 -5.74 8.62
C VAL A 167 -5.18 -5.41 7.15
N SER A 168 -5.57 -6.31 6.25
CA SER A 168 -5.68 -6.01 4.82
C SER A 168 -6.79 -4.97 4.59
N ILE A 169 -6.46 -3.89 3.89
CA ILE A 169 -7.37 -2.76 3.63
C ILE A 169 -7.66 -2.54 2.15
N ALA A 170 -6.85 -3.11 1.25
CA ALA A 170 -7.07 -3.06 -0.19
C ALA A 170 -6.48 -4.28 -0.91
N TRP A 171 -7.06 -4.65 -2.05
CA TRP A 171 -6.66 -5.79 -2.87
C TRP A 171 -7.06 -5.58 -4.34
N THR A 172 -6.48 -6.37 -5.26
CA THR A 172 -6.86 -6.33 -6.68
C THR A 172 -8.31 -6.76 -6.89
N ALA A 173 -9.07 -5.99 -7.66
CA ALA A 173 -10.48 -6.30 -7.97
C ALA A 173 -10.64 -7.49 -8.92
N SER A 174 -9.71 -7.64 -9.88
CA SER A 174 -9.67 -8.74 -10.85
C SER A 174 -8.25 -9.30 -10.95
N PRO A 175 -8.09 -10.62 -11.17
CA PRO A 175 -6.80 -11.19 -11.54
C PRO A 175 -6.37 -10.80 -12.97
N LYS A 176 -7.29 -10.29 -13.81
CA LYS A 176 -6.94 -9.81 -15.17
C LYS A 176 -6.36 -8.40 -15.10
N MET A 177 -5.23 -8.22 -15.77
CA MET A 177 -4.56 -6.93 -15.92
C MET A 177 -5.23 -6.08 -17.00
N LEU A 178 -5.31 -4.77 -16.77
CA LEU A 178 -5.71 -3.82 -17.81
C LEU A 178 -4.46 -3.35 -18.56
N SER A 179 -4.48 -3.45 -19.89
CA SER A 179 -3.44 -2.81 -20.71
C SER A 179 -3.69 -1.30 -20.77
N PHE A 180 -2.64 -0.50 -20.96
CA PHE A 180 -2.77 0.96 -21.08
C PHE A 180 -3.72 1.42 -22.19
N LEU A 181 -4.01 0.55 -23.17
CA LEU A 181 -4.86 0.87 -24.31
C LEU A 181 -6.35 0.58 -24.07
N ASP A 182 -6.70 -0.14 -23.00
CA ASP A 182 -8.08 -0.56 -22.72
C ASP A 182 -8.88 0.46 -21.88
N SER A 183 -8.32 1.64 -21.57
CA SER A 183 -8.97 2.60 -20.67
C SER A 183 -10.00 3.54 -21.33
N ASP A 184 -10.09 3.58 -22.66
CA ASP A 184 -10.85 4.61 -23.39
C ASP A 184 -11.91 4.06 -24.37
N GLN A 185 -12.74 3.10 -23.96
CA GLN A 185 -13.96 2.78 -24.73
C GLN A 185 -15.19 2.78 -23.82
N PRO A 186 -16.22 3.61 -24.09
CA PRO A 186 -17.52 3.43 -23.47
C PRO A 186 -18.16 2.16 -24.03
N ASP A 187 -18.47 1.21 -23.16
CA ASP A 187 -19.17 -0.04 -23.48
C ASP A 187 -20.50 0.26 -24.19
N ASN A 188 -20.48 0.11 -25.51
CA ASN A 188 -21.67 -0.01 -26.34
C ASN A 188 -21.33 -0.95 -27.49
N THR A 189 -21.48 -2.26 -27.30
CA THR A 189 -22.01 -3.16 -28.35
C THR A 189 -22.36 -4.55 -27.81
N PRO A 190 -23.39 -5.21 -28.36
CA PRO A 190 -23.93 -6.45 -27.82
C PRO A 190 -23.20 -7.70 -28.35
N PHE A 191 -23.14 -8.68 -27.44
CA PHE A 191 -22.86 -10.10 -27.59
C PHE A 191 -23.02 -10.67 -29.02
N TRP A 192 -21.89 -10.93 -29.70
CA TRP A 192 -21.81 -11.95 -30.75
C TRP A 192 -20.50 -12.73 -30.61
N GLY A 193 -20.64 -14.05 -30.49
CA GLY A 193 -19.59 -14.96 -30.05
C GLY A 193 -18.39 -15.08 -30.99
N SER A 194 -17.24 -15.36 -30.38
CA SER A 194 -16.06 -15.89 -31.07
C SER A 194 -16.00 -17.40 -30.84
N LEU A 195 -16.53 -18.14 -31.81
CA LEU A 195 -16.19 -19.53 -32.07
C LEU A 195 -14.75 -19.56 -32.56
N ASN A 196 -13.82 -20.08 -31.76
CA ASN A 196 -12.54 -20.59 -32.24
C ASN A 196 -12.00 -21.62 -31.24
N ASN A 197 -12.56 -22.83 -31.31
CA ASN A 197 -11.85 -24.10 -31.09
C ASN A 197 -12.83 -25.25 -31.40
N LEU A 198 -12.93 -25.61 -32.66
CA LEU A 198 -13.60 -26.84 -33.11
C LEU A 198 -12.58 -27.69 -33.87
N SER A 199 -11.98 -28.66 -33.16
CA SER A 199 -11.33 -29.81 -33.78
C SER A 199 -12.43 -30.80 -34.21
N ILE A 200 -12.56 -30.99 -35.51
CA ILE A 200 -13.51 -31.93 -36.14
C ILE A 200 -12.98 -33.35 -35.94
N THR A 201 -13.76 -34.20 -35.26
CA THR A 201 -13.70 -35.66 -35.42
C THR A 201 -15.14 -36.17 -35.65
N ASP A 202 -15.23 -37.16 -36.53
CA ASP A 202 -16.41 -37.65 -37.26
C ASP A 202 -17.57 -38.18 -36.37
N PRO A 203 -18.85 -38.11 -36.81
CA PRO A 203 -20.01 -38.45 -35.98
C PRO A 203 -20.56 -39.85 -36.27
N SER A 204 -20.69 -40.67 -35.23
CA SER A 204 -21.64 -41.79 -35.25
C SER A 204 -22.22 -42.08 -33.87
N GLU A 205 -23.56 -42.09 -33.83
CA GLU A 205 -24.46 -42.78 -32.89
C GLU A 205 -25.16 -41.99 -31.76
N ARG A 206 -26.42 -41.64 -32.12
CA ARG A 206 -27.69 -41.96 -31.45
C ARG A 206 -28.03 -41.34 -30.08
N ILE A 207 -29.10 -40.54 -30.18
CA ILE A 207 -29.99 -39.99 -29.15
C ILE A 207 -30.54 -41.09 -28.24
N ASN A 208 -30.53 -40.84 -26.93
CA ASN A 208 -31.53 -41.37 -26.01
C ASN A 208 -31.87 -40.34 -24.92
N ASN A 209 -33.17 -40.07 -24.81
CA ASN A 209 -33.78 -39.16 -23.87
C ASN A 209 -33.71 -39.73 -22.44
N GLY A 210 -33.13 -38.95 -21.53
CA GLY A 210 -33.24 -39.15 -20.09
C GLY A 210 -32.95 -37.83 -19.40
N GLU A 211 -33.97 -37.23 -18.79
CA GLU A 211 -33.81 -36.08 -17.91
C GLU A 211 -32.93 -36.49 -16.72
N VAL A 212 -31.68 -36.01 -16.72
CA VAL A 212 -30.77 -36.06 -15.58
C VAL A 212 -30.82 -34.69 -14.92
N PRO A 213 -31.02 -34.57 -13.59
CA PRO A 213 -30.99 -33.28 -12.93
C PRO A 213 -29.59 -32.71 -13.11
N ILE A 214 -29.47 -31.58 -13.82
CA ILE A 214 -28.23 -30.82 -13.90
C ILE A 214 -28.02 -30.22 -12.50
N THR A 215 -27.33 -30.96 -11.64
CA THR A 215 -26.65 -30.36 -10.51
C THR A 215 -25.56 -29.48 -11.11
N ILE A 216 -25.75 -28.16 -11.06
CA ILE A 216 -24.71 -27.19 -11.38
C ILE A 216 -23.67 -27.30 -10.26
N ASN A 217 -22.77 -28.27 -10.40
CA ASN A 217 -21.50 -28.24 -9.70
C ASN A 217 -20.71 -27.11 -10.34
N ASN A 218 -20.82 -25.91 -9.74
CA ASN A 218 -19.89 -24.81 -9.95
C ASN A 218 -18.50 -25.25 -9.45
N THR A 219 -17.84 -26.13 -10.19
CA THR A 219 -16.43 -26.49 -10.00
C THR A 219 -15.64 -26.05 -11.22
N SER A 220 -15.63 -24.74 -11.40
CA SER A 220 -14.53 -24.04 -12.04
C SER A 220 -14.21 -22.85 -11.15
N LYS A 221 -13.52 -23.12 -10.03
CA LYS A 221 -12.83 -22.10 -9.23
C LYS A 221 -11.88 -21.36 -10.17
N PRO A 222 -12.00 -20.04 -10.36
CA PRO A 222 -10.84 -19.25 -10.73
C PRO A 222 -10.01 -19.13 -9.46
N ASP A 223 -9.02 -20.01 -9.26
CA ASP A 223 -7.98 -19.79 -8.24
C ASP A 223 -7.08 -18.64 -8.71
N GLY A 224 -7.62 -17.43 -8.68
CA GLY A 224 -6.90 -16.18 -8.88
C GLY A 224 -6.84 -15.45 -7.55
N HIS A 225 -5.83 -15.76 -6.73
CA HIS A 225 -5.67 -15.12 -5.43
C HIS A 225 -5.59 -13.60 -5.60
N LYS A 226 -6.53 -12.87 -4.99
CA LYS A 226 -6.50 -11.41 -4.92
C LYS A 226 -5.20 -10.99 -4.24
N ILE A 227 -4.43 -10.12 -4.89
CA ILE A 227 -3.15 -9.64 -4.36
C ILE A 227 -3.45 -8.54 -3.34
N VAL A 228 -2.81 -8.60 -2.16
CA VAL A 228 -2.89 -7.54 -1.15
C VAL A 228 -2.26 -6.26 -1.71
N MET A 229 -3.04 -5.19 -1.70
CA MET A 229 -2.66 -3.88 -2.24
C MET A 229 -2.58 -2.80 -1.18
N GLY A 230 -3.11 -3.05 0.01
CA GLY A 230 -2.93 -2.18 1.16
C GLY A 230 -3.08 -2.92 2.47
N ILE A 231 -2.32 -2.50 3.47
CA ILE A 231 -2.39 -2.99 4.86
C ILE A 231 -2.43 -1.81 5.82
N LYS A 232 -2.98 -2.02 7.01
CA LYS A 232 -2.79 -1.16 8.18
C LYS A 232 -2.42 -1.97 9.41
N HIS A 233 -1.67 -1.39 10.32
CA HIS A 233 -1.52 -1.95 11.65
C HIS A 233 -2.81 -1.76 12.46
N SER A 234 -3.12 -2.70 13.35
CA SER A 234 -4.35 -2.70 14.15
C SER A 234 -4.36 -1.63 15.25
N SER A 235 -3.18 -1.34 15.84
CA SER A 235 -3.02 -0.43 16.97
C SER A 235 -2.06 0.75 16.74
N MET A 236 -1.29 0.75 15.66
CA MET A 236 -0.33 1.81 15.32
C MET A 236 -0.88 2.56 14.10
N PRO A 237 -0.64 3.87 13.94
CA PRO A 237 -1.07 4.66 12.79
C PRO A 237 -0.20 4.38 11.54
N HIS A 238 0.13 3.12 11.31
CA HIS A 238 0.97 2.66 10.20
C HIS A 238 0.10 2.07 9.11
N TYR A 239 0.34 2.55 7.90
CA TYR A 239 -0.36 2.16 6.69
C TYR A 239 0.66 1.82 5.62
N GLY A 240 0.32 0.91 4.72
CA GLY A 240 1.12 0.64 3.54
C GLY A 240 0.28 0.40 2.31
N VAL A 241 0.68 0.92 1.16
CA VAL A 241 0.08 0.64 -0.16
C VAL A 241 1.12 0.03 -1.10
N GLN A 242 0.75 -1.04 -1.81
CA GLN A 242 1.66 -1.76 -2.71
C GLN A 242 1.84 -1.04 -4.07
N PHE A 243 0.81 -0.31 -4.50
CA PHE A 243 0.83 0.48 -5.73
C PHE A 243 1.46 1.86 -5.50
N HIS A 244 1.61 2.62 -6.58
CA HIS A 244 2.28 3.92 -6.59
C HIS A 244 1.24 5.07 -6.64
N PRO A 245 0.79 5.62 -5.49
CA PRO A 245 -0.16 6.74 -5.46
C PRO A 245 0.38 8.01 -6.12
N GLU A 246 1.70 8.16 -6.22
CA GLU A 246 2.37 9.28 -6.87
C GLU A 246 2.42 9.19 -8.39
N SER A 247 2.05 8.03 -8.97
CA SER A 247 2.12 7.85 -10.41
C SER A 247 1.05 8.68 -11.11
N VAL A 248 1.41 9.34 -12.22
CA VAL A 248 0.50 10.21 -12.99
C VAL A 248 -0.75 9.47 -13.48
N ALA A 249 -0.64 8.16 -13.75
CA ALA A 249 -1.77 7.34 -14.19
C ALA A 249 -2.56 6.69 -13.03
N THR A 250 -2.16 6.91 -11.77
CA THR A 250 -2.92 6.47 -10.60
C THR A 250 -4.03 7.46 -10.30
N HIS A 251 -5.27 6.98 -10.39
CA HIS A 251 -6.43 7.76 -10.01
C HIS A 251 -6.51 7.86 -8.48
N TYR A 252 -6.96 9.00 -7.98
CA TYR A 252 -7.11 9.28 -6.55
C TYR A 252 -5.81 9.24 -5.73
N GLY A 253 -4.64 9.26 -6.38
CA GLY A 253 -3.33 9.29 -5.72
C GLY A 253 -3.17 10.43 -4.72
N ARG A 254 -3.49 11.66 -5.13
CA ARG A 254 -3.51 12.84 -4.25
C ARG A 254 -4.50 12.69 -3.10
N GLN A 255 -5.66 12.07 -3.32
CA GLN A 255 -6.68 11.85 -2.28
C GLN A 255 -6.14 10.93 -1.18
N ILE A 256 -5.32 9.93 -1.52
CA ILE A 256 -4.65 9.06 -0.54
C ILE A 256 -3.70 9.88 0.35
N PHE A 257 -2.89 10.76 -0.24
CA PHE A 257 -2.01 11.65 0.54
C PHE A 257 -2.81 12.63 1.42
N GLN A 258 -3.91 13.19 0.92
CA GLN A 258 -4.81 14.04 1.70
C GLN A 258 -5.45 13.29 2.88
N ASN A 259 -5.87 12.05 2.66
CA ASN A 259 -6.40 11.19 3.73
C ASN A 259 -5.33 10.86 4.76
N PHE A 260 -4.08 10.62 4.34
CA PHE A 260 -2.97 10.42 5.26
C PHE A 260 -2.60 11.68 6.06
N LYS A 261 -2.69 12.87 5.45
CA LYS A 261 -2.58 14.15 6.18
C LYS A 261 -3.63 14.26 7.28
N ARG A 262 -4.90 13.95 6.99
CA ARG A 262 -5.99 13.95 7.98
C ARG A 262 -5.74 12.96 9.11
N ILE A 263 -5.32 11.73 8.79
CA ILE A 263 -4.90 10.73 9.80
C ILE A 263 -3.81 11.31 10.70
N THR A 264 -2.85 12.04 10.13
CA THR A 264 -1.76 12.67 10.88
C THR A 264 -2.26 13.76 11.84
N THR A 265 -3.10 14.67 11.35
CA THR A 265 -3.64 15.77 12.16
C THR A 265 -4.57 15.28 13.26
N ASP A 266 -5.39 14.27 12.98
CA ASP A 266 -6.31 13.68 13.95
C ASP A 266 -5.54 12.94 15.05
N PHE A 267 -4.49 12.19 14.67
CA PHE A 267 -3.62 11.49 15.62
C PHE A 267 -2.87 12.48 16.53
N GLY A 268 -2.38 13.59 15.97
CA GLY A 268 -1.74 14.65 16.75
C GLY A 268 -2.70 15.41 17.68
N SER A 269 -3.97 15.54 17.30
CA SER A 269 -5.00 16.18 18.13
C SER A 269 -5.46 15.29 19.29
N GLN A 270 -5.46 13.96 19.09
CA GLN A 270 -5.80 12.98 20.14
C GLN A 270 -4.62 12.71 21.08
N SER A 271 -3.39 12.78 20.57
CA SER A 271 -2.17 12.74 21.37
C SER A 271 -1.94 14.11 22.02
N SER A 272 -2.59 14.35 23.17
CA SER A 272 -2.47 15.61 23.91
C SER A 272 -1.02 16.14 23.97
N LEU A 273 -0.85 17.47 23.97
CA LEU A 273 0.44 18.17 24.10
C LEU A 273 1.36 17.67 25.25
N PHE A 274 0.81 16.90 26.19
CA PHE A 274 1.47 16.35 27.38
C PHE A 274 1.83 14.86 27.29
N GLN A 275 1.51 14.17 26.20
CA GLN A 275 1.88 12.76 26.03
C GLN A 275 3.32 12.68 25.49
N GLU A 276 4.22 12.07 26.26
CA GLU A 276 5.59 11.80 25.81
C GLU A 276 5.54 10.84 24.61
N ARG A 277 6.18 11.21 23.50
CA ARG A 277 6.47 10.27 22.42
C ARG A 277 7.39 9.18 22.98
N LYS A 278 7.00 7.91 22.85
CA LYS A 278 7.74 6.76 23.38
C LYS A 278 8.15 5.87 22.23
N VAL A 279 9.41 5.47 22.26
CA VAL A 279 9.91 4.43 21.36
C VAL A 279 9.21 3.13 21.72
N HIS A 280 8.61 2.49 20.73
CA HIS A 280 7.98 1.18 20.88
C HIS A 280 9.02 0.10 20.59
N SER A 281 8.86 -1.09 21.15
CA SER A 281 9.66 -2.25 20.74
C SER A 281 8.68 -3.36 20.39
N ILE A 282 8.61 -3.70 19.10
CA ILE A 282 7.90 -4.90 18.68
C ILE A 282 8.65 -6.12 19.25
N GLY A 283 7.93 -6.93 20.02
CA GLY A 283 8.46 -8.13 20.66
C GLY A 283 8.86 -9.21 19.64
N GLN A 284 9.97 -9.89 19.95
CA GLN A 284 10.49 -11.14 19.36
C GLN A 284 10.98 -11.11 17.88
N PHE A 285 10.27 -10.53 16.91
CA PHE A 285 10.68 -10.63 15.50
C PHE A 285 11.88 -9.74 15.13
N CYS A 286 11.88 -8.45 15.52
CA CYS A 286 13.03 -7.55 15.25
C CYS A 286 14.33 -8.01 15.97
N ARG A 287 14.24 -8.84 17.03
CA ARG A 287 15.41 -9.46 17.70
C ARG A 287 16.03 -10.60 16.88
N SER A 288 15.21 -11.32 16.11
CA SER A 288 15.69 -12.48 15.31
C SER A 288 16.46 -12.08 14.06
N MET A 289 16.20 -10.90 13.50
CA MET A 289 16.88 -10.39 12.30
C MET A 289 18.22 -9.68 12.57
N GLN A 290 18.72 -9.65 13.82
CA GLN A 290 19.94 -8.89 14.18
C GLN A 290 19.91 -7.42 13.70
N LEU A 291 18.71 -6.82 13.58
CA LEU A 291 18.53 -5.41 13.18
C LEU A 291 18.89 -4.42 14.30
N CYS A 292 19.14 -4.94 15.51
CA CYS A 292 19.77 -4.23 16.60
C CYS A 292 21.22 -4.68 16.69
N PRO A 293 22.22 -3.81 16.47
CA PRO A 293 23.55 -4.04 17.03
C PRO A 293 23.37 -4.21 18.54
N GLU A 294 23.92 -5.27 19.12
CA GLU A 294 24.00 -5.42 20.56
C GLU A 294 24.66 -4.17 21.14
N GLY A 295 23.93 -3.44 22.00
CA GLY A 295 24.47 -2.31 22.74
C GLY A 295 23.72 -1.00 22.50
N LEU A 296 22.58 -0.84 23.17
CA LEU A 296 22.22 0.34 23.98
C LEU A 296 20.77 0.18 24.47
N VAL A 297 20.57 -0.83 25.34
CA VAL A 297 19.57 -0.72 26.40
C VAL A 297 20.31 -0.12 27.59
N THR A 298 20.31 1.21 27.70
CA THR A 298 20.51 1.91 28.98
C THR A 298 19.97 3.34 28.87
N HIS A 299 18.92 3.58 29.67
CA HIS A 299 18.31 4.86 30.09
C HIS A 299 17.46 5.62 29.08
#